data_AF-A0A933DXY4-F1
#
_entry.id   AF-A0A933DXY4-F1
#
_cell.length_a   1.000
_cell.length_b   1.000
_cell.length_c   1.000
_cell.angle_alpha   90.00
_cell.angle_beta   90.00
_cell.angle_gamma   90.00
#
_symmetry.space_group_name_H-M   'P 1'
#
loop_
_entity.id
_entity.type
_entity.pdbx_description
1 polymer ?
#
loop_
_entity_poly.entity_id
_entity_poly.type
_entity_poly.pdbx_seq_one_letter_code
_entity_poly.pdbx_strand_id
1 'polypeptide(L)'
;MAKAASPAPGQWAALADLPEEARQAAMRQRYEEIARLSDNERVAVFSDMTQEEYQLPEDKLLAFTQSRLLVWLALGPEAAQKVAHGYDEAVSRLPASQAMRRVSSVQTVLRNFTSAQVERLDQLIPSITREVPRRPQALTPATKPPRVHKKKRWWKFW
;
A
#
# COMPACT_ATOMS: atom_id res chain seq x y z
N MET A 1 5.87 -34.01 -8.24
CA MET A 1 5.50 -32.63 -7.87
C MET A 1 6.71 -31.75 -8.11
N ALA A 2 6.65 -30.85 -9.09
CA ALA A 2 7.76 -29.92 -9.35
C ALA A 2 7.78 -28.87 -8.24
N LYS A 3 8.91 -28.78 -7.52
CA LYS A 3 9.18 -27.70 -6.57
C LYS A 3 9.26 -26.41 -7.38
N ALA A 4 8.26 -25.54 -7.24
CA ALA A 4 8.36 -24.19 -7.80
C ALA A 4 9.57 -23.54 -7.13
N ALA A 5 10.61 -23.28 -7.90
CA ALA A 5 11.77 -22.58 -7.37
C ALA A 5 11.31 -21.19 -6.95
N SER A 6 11.45 -20.85 -5.66
CA SER A 6 11.32 -19.46 -5.23
C SER A 6 12.25 -18.60 -6.10
N PRO A 7 11.79 -17.44 -6.59
CA PRO A 7 12.64 -16.53 -7.35
C PRO A 7 13.92 -16.25 -6.57
N ALA A 8 15.06 -16.25 -7.26
CA ALA A 8 16.36 -16.07 -6.63
C ALA A 8 16.42 -14.70 -5.90
N PRO A 9 17.14 -14.59 -4.78
CA PRO A 9 17.31 -13.33 -4.06
C PRO A 9 17.91 -12.25 -4.97
N GLY A 10 17.34 -11.04 -4.93
CA GLY A 10 17.71 -9.88 -5.74
C GLY A 10 16.84 -9.65 -6.98
N GLN A 11 15.87 -10.53 -7.25
CA GLN A 11 15.01 -10.41 -8.42
C GLN A 11 13.98 -9.29 -8.31
N TRP A 12 13.52 -8.92 -7.11
CA TRP A 12 12.50 -7.88 -6.93
C TRP A 12 13.14 -6.50 -6.96
N ALA A 13 14.26 -6.32 -6.27
CA ALA A 13 15.00 -5.07 -6.28
C ALA A 13 15.38 -4.63 -7.71
N ALA A 14 15.77 -5.59 -8.57
CA ALA A 14 16.10 -5.32 -9.98
C ALA A 14 14.92 -4.75 -10.80
N LEU A 15 13.66 -5.04 -10.41
CA LEU A 15 12.51 -4.46 -11.09
C LEU A 15 12.39 -2.95 -10.83
N ALA A 16 12.92 -2.45 -9.72
CA ALA A 16 12.82 -1.04 -9.37
C ALA A 16 13.54 -0.12 -10.38
N ASP A 17 14.58 -0.64 -11.04
CA ASP A 17 15.39 0.06 -12.05
C ASP A 17 14.75 0.08 -13.44
N LEU A 18 13.67 -0.68 -13.65
CA LEU A 18 12.99 -0.72 -14.94
C LEU A 18 12.11 0.53 -15.14
N PRO A 19 11.92 0.96 -16.40
CA PRO A 19 10.88 1.93 -16.76
C PRO A 19 9.50 1.46 -16.28
N GLU A 20 8.60 2.40 -15.98
CA GLU A 20 7.33 2.11 -15.31
C GLU A 20 6.51 1.01 -16.01
N GLU A 21 6.31 1.10 -17.33
CA GLU A 21 5.54 0.10 -18.08
C GLU A 21 6.18 -1.29 -18.03
N ALA A 22 7.51 -1.35 -18.20
CA ALA A 22 8.26 -2.61 -18.14
C ALA A 22 8.23 -3.21 -16.72
N ARG A 23 8.36 -2.36 -15.70
CA ARG A 23 8.24 -2.75 -14.28
C ARG A 23 6.86 -3.33 -13.99
N GLN A 24 5.79 -2.65 -14.42
CA GLN A 24 4.42 -3.11 -14.21
C GLN A 24 4.15 -4.43 -14.94
N ALA A 25 4.60 -4.58 -16.19
CA ALA A 25 4.45 -5.82 -16.94
C ALA A 25 5.18 -7.00 -16.26
N ALA A 26 6.42 -6.80 -15.83
CA ALA A 26 7.19 -7.82 -15.12
C ALA A 26 6.58 -8.18 -13.76
N MET A 27 6.14 -7.18 -13.00
CA MET A 27 5.43 -7.39 -11.73
C MET A 27 4.15 -8.18 -11.94
N ARG A 28 3.35 -7.83 -12.96
CA ARG A 28 2.10 -8.51 -13.27
C ARG A 28 2.33 -9.99 -13.56
N GLN A 29 3.27 -10.30 -14.45
CA GLN A 29 3.61 -11.68 -14.77
C GLN A 29 3.98 -12.46 -13.51
N ARG A 30 4.87 -11.90 -12.67
CA ARG A 30 5.26 -12.56 -11.42
C ARG A 30 4.09 -12.75 -10.46
N TYR A 31 3.21 -11.76 -10.31
CA TYR A 31 2.04 -11.93 -9.44
C TYR A 31 1.05 -12.98 -9.95
N GLU A 32 0.89 -13.11 -11.27
CA GLU A 32 0.09 -14.19 -11.87
C GLU A 32 0.70 -15.58 -11.62
N GLU A 33 2.03 -15.70 -11.62
CA GLU A 33 2.74 -16.92 -11.26
C GLU A 33 2.59 -17.22 -9.75
N ILE A 34 2.78 -16.21 -8.90
CA ILE A 34 2.67 -16.30 -7.44
C ILE A 34 1.26 -16.68 -6.99
N ALA A 35 0.23 -16.20 -7.70
CA ALA A 35 -1.16 -16.55 -7.42
C ALA A 35 -1.47 -18.05 -7.63
N ARG A 36 -0.60 -18.79 -8.34
CA ARG A 36 -0.72 -20.24 -8.55
C ARG A 36 0.03 -21.07 -7.50
N LEU A 37 0.86 -20.44 -6.67
CA LEU A 37 1.59 -21.10 -5.61
C LEU A 37 0.68 -21.46 -4.43
N SER A 38 1.12 -22.43 -3.62
CA SER A 38 0.49 -22.69 -2.33
C SER A 38 0.61 -21.47 -1.41
N ASP A 39 -0.25 -21.36 -0.40
CA ASP A 39 -0.23 -20.19 0.49
C ASP A 39 1.10 -20.04 1.23
N ASN A 40 1.72 -21.15 1.67
CA ASN A 40 3.02 -21.11 2.34
C ASN A 40 4.15 -20.62 1.41
N GLU A 41 4.20 -21.11 0.17
CA GLU A 41 5.18 -20.63 -0.82
C GLU A 41 4.94 -19.17 -1.16
N ARG A 42 3.67 -18.77 -1.29
CA ARG A 42 3.28 -17.38 -1.56
C ARG A 42 3.77 -16.44 -0.47
N VAL A 43 3.55 -16.78 0.80
CA VAL A 43 4.01 -15.98 1.94
C VAL A 43 5.53 -15.91 1.99
N ALA A 44 6.25 -17.00 1.66
CA ALA A 44 7.71 -16.99 1.59
C ALA A 44 8.21 -16.00 0.51
N VAL A 45 7.64 -16.07 -0.71
CA VAL A 45 8.01 -15.15 -1.80
C VAL A 45 7.72 -13.69 -1.44
N PHE A 46 6.60 -13.39 -0.79
CA PHE A 46 6.30 -12.03 -0.34
C PHE A 46 7.18 -11.56 0.82
N SER A 47 7.65 -12.47 1.67
CA SER A 47 8.61 -12.13 2.73
C SER A 47 9.95 -11.72 2.13
N ASP A 48 10.44 -12.45 1.13
CA ASP A 48 11.66 -12.09 0.39
C ASP A 48 11.49 -10.74 -0.35
N MET A 49 10.34 -10.56 -1.01
CA MET A 49 10.02 -9.30 -1.71
C MET A 49 10.01 -8.10 -0.75
N THR A 50 9.36 -8.22 0.41
CA THR A 50 9.26 -7.10 1.37
C THR A 50 10.61 -6.75 1.97
N GLN A 51 11.48 -7.74 2.19
CA GLN A 51 12.85 -7.51 2.63
C GLN A 51 13.69 -6.79 1.55
N GLU A 52 13.59 -7.20 0.29
CA GLU A 52 14.27 -6.52 -0.83
C GLU A 52 13.76 -5.10 -1.05
N GLU A 53 12.43 -4.90 -0.98
CA GLU A 53 11.79 -3.59 -1.12
C GLU A 53 12.30 -2.59 -0.06
N TYR A 54 12.51 -3.06 1.17
CA TYR A 54 13.05 -2.20 2.23
C TYR A 54 14.51 -1.79 1.99
N GLN A 55 15.28 -2.53 1.18
CA GLN A 55 16.65 -2.14 0.85
C GLN A 55 16.72 -1.09 -0.26
N LEU A 56 15.59 -0.80 -0.92
CA LEU A 56 15.56 0.21 -1.98
C LEU A 56 15.76 1.63 -1.43
N PRO A 57 16.45 2.51 -2.17
CA PRO A 57 16.37 3.96 -1.99
C PRO A 57 14.93 4.48 -2.01
N GLU A 58 14.65 5.60 -1.36
CA GLU A 58 13.29 6.11 -1.18
C GLU A 58 12.56 6.42 -2.50
N ASP A 59 13.24 7.04 -3.46
CA ASP A 59 12.71 7.32 -4.80
C ASP A 59 12.28 6.05 -5.53
N LYS A 60 13.13 5.01 -5.48
CA LYS A 60 12.84 3.70 -6.07
C LYS A 60 11.72 2.97 -5.32
N LEU A 61 11.69 3.07 -4.00
CA LEU A 61 10.65 2.48 -3.16
C LEU A 61 9.27 3.05 -3.51
N LEU A 62 9.15 4.37 -3.68
CA LEU A 62 7.90 5.02 -4.05
C LEU A 62 7.42 4.57 -5.44
N ALA A 63 8.31 4.57 -6.44
CA ALA A 63 7.99 4.13 -7.80
C ALA A 63 7.60 2.64 -7.85
N PHE A 64 8.30 1.81 -7.07
CA PHE A 64 8.01 0.38 -6.93
C PHE A 64 6.65 0.16 -6.25
N THR A 65 6.38 0.85 -5.14
CA THR A 65 5.11 0.78 -4.40
C THR A 65 3.95 1.20 -5.31
N GLN A 66 4.09 2.28 -6.07
CA GLN A 66 3.08 2.72 -7.03
C GLN A 66 2.79 1.65 -8.08
N SER A 67 3.83 1.09 -8.69
CA SER A 67 3.68 0.07 -9.72
C SER A 67 3.00 -1.18 -9.17
N ARG A 68 3.37 -1.62 -7.96
CA ARG A 68 2.71 -2.75 -7.29
C ARG A 68 1.21 -2.53 -7.11
N LEU A 69 0.81 -1.38 -6.56
CA LEU A 69 -0.60 -1.09 -6.29
C LEU A 69 -1.42 -0.99 -7.59
N LEU A 70 -0.86 -0.38 -8.64
CA LEU A 70 -1.51 -0.33 -9.97
C LEU A 70 -1.67 -1.72 -10.57
N VAL A 71 -0.64 -2.57 -10.47
CA VAL A 71 -0.70 -3.93 -10.98
C VAL A 71 -1.76 -4.74 -10.25
N TRP A 72 -1.86 -4.63 -8.92
CA TRP A 72 -2.90 -5.34 -8.16
C TRP A 72 -4.32 -4.94 -8.54
N LEU A 73 -4.53 -3.66 -8.85
CA LEU A 73 -5.81 -3.18 -9.39
C LEU A 73 -6.12 -3.74 -10.79
N ALA A 74 -5.09 -4.07 -11.57
CA ALA A 74 -5.21 -4.63 -12.91
C ALA A 74 -5.28 -6.17 -12.93
N LEU A 75 -4.98 -6.85 -11.83
CA LEU A 75 -5.11 -8.31 -11.72
C LEU A 75 -6.59 -8.73 -11.70
N GLY A 76 -6.85 -9.94 -12.19
CA GLY A 76 -8.16 -10.58 -12.03
C GLY A 76 -8.51 -10.74 -10.54
N PRO A 77 -9.80 -10.71 -10.17
CA PRO A 77 -10.23 -10.62 -8.76
C PRO A 77 -9.69 -11.76 -7.90
N GLU A 78 -9.68 -12.99 -8.41
CA GLU A 78 -9.15 -14.15 -7.71
C GLU A 78 -7.63 -14.04 -7.46
N ALA A 79 -6.87 -13.69 -8.50
CA ALA A 79 -5.42 -13.53 -8.40
C ALA A 79 -5.05 -12.38 -7.45
N ALA A 80 -5.76 -11.24 -7.58
CA ALA A 80 -5.60 -10.10 -6.70
C ALA A 80 -5.84 -10.49 -5.23
N GLN A 81 -6.90 -11.23 -4.93
CA GLN A 81 -7.20 -11.70 -3.56
C GLN A 81 -6.10 -12.62 -3.00
N LYS A 82 -5.61 -13.57 -3.79
CA LYS A 82 -4.54 -14.50 -3.38
C LYS A 82 -3.24 -13.78 -3.08
N VAL A 83 -2.86 -12.85 -3.96
CA VAL A 83 -1.67 -12.01 -3.85
C VAL A 83 -1.77 -11.08 -2.65
N ALA A 84 -2.90 -10.40 -2.50
CA ALA A 84 -3.24 -9.55 -1.37
C ALA A 84 -3.05 -10.28 -0.03
N HIS A 85 -3.67 -11.45 0.11
CA HIS A 85 -3.61 -12.24 1.33
C HIS A 85 -2.17 -12.68 1.67
N GLY A 86 -1.43 -13.20 0.68
CA GLY A 86 -0.04 -13.62 0.89
C GLY A 86 0.89 -12.47 1.27
N TYR A 87 0.65 -11.28 0.70
CA TYR A 87 1.40 -10.08 1.04
C TYR A 87 1.08 -9.59 2.45
N ASP A 88 -0.20 -9.57 2.85
CA ASP A 88 -0.61 -9.17 4.20
C ASP A 88 0.00 -10.07 5.28
N GLU A 89 -0.05 -11.38 5.06
CA GLU A 89 0.60 -12.37 5.94
C GLU A 89 2.11 -12.13 6.05
N ALA A 90 2.80 -11.87 4.94
CA ALA A 90 4.22 -11.55 4.95
C ALA A 90 4.53 -10.25 5.71
N VAL A 91 3.75 -9.20 5.46
CA VAL A 91 3.94 -7.89 6.11
C VAL A 91 3.65 -7.93 7.60
N SER A 92 2.67 -8.72 8.04
CA SER A 92 2.33 -8.86 9.47
C SER A 92 3.51 -9.32 10.34
N ARG A 93 4.54 -9.91 9.72
CA ARG A 93 5.73 -10.45 10.37
C ARG A 93 6.92 -9.49 10.31
N LEU A 94 6.77 -8.31 9.71
CA LEU A 94 7.85 -7.33 9.60
C LEU A 94 8.18 -6.67 10.94
N PRO A 95 9.46 -6.31 11.15
CA PRO A 95 9.83 -5.43 12.27
C PRO A 95 9.12 -4.07 12.19
N ALA A 96 8.80 -3.49 13.34
CA ALA A 96 8.03 -2.24 13.44
C ALA A 96 8.62 -1.07 12.62
N SER A 97 9.94 -0.95 12.55
CA SER A 97 10.62 0.08 11.74
C SER A 97 10.33 -0.07 10.24
N GLN A 98 10.26 -1.31 9.75
CA GLN A 98 9.95 -1.61 8.35
C GLN A 98 8.47 -1.37 8.06
N ALA A 99 7.58 -1.75 8.99
CA ALA A 99 6.15 -1.47 8.88
C ALA A 99 5.87 0.05 8.75
N MET A 100 6.49 0.89 9.59
CA MET A 100 6.32 2.35 9.52
C MET A 100 6.79 2.96 8.20
N ARG A 101 7.92 2.47 7.65
CA ARG A 101 8.42 2.93 6.36
C ARG A 101 7.47 2.57 5.21
N ARG A 102 6.94 1.34 5.22
CA ARG A 102 5.90 0.88 4.28
C ARG A 102 4.66 1.76 4.35
N VAL A 103 4.16 2.04 5.57
CA VAL A 103 2.99 2.91 5.74
C VAL A 103 3.25 4.28 5.11
N SER A 104 4.43 4.85 5.34
CA SER A 104 4.81 6.16 4.78
C SER A 104 4.88 6.14 3.24
N SER A 105 5.44 5.10 2.63
CA SER A 105 5.51 4.98 1.17
C SER A 105 4.13 4.79 0.54
N VAL A 106 3.31 3.92 1.11
CA VAL A 106 1.92 3.69 0.70
C VAL A 106 1.11 4.99 0.80
N GLN A 107 1.16 5.69 1.93
CA GLN A 107 0.43 6.95 2.12
C GLN A 107 0.82 8.00 1.09
N THR A 108 2.11 8.07 0.74
CA THR A 108 2.63 9.01 -0.24
C THR A 108 2.09 8.68 -1.63
N VAL A 109 2.15 7.41 -2.03
CA VAL A 109 1.67 6.93 -3.34
C VAL A 109 0.16 7.07 -3.48
N LEU A 110 -0.62 6.72 -2.45
CA LEU A 110 -2.08 6.76 -2.50
C LEU A 110 -2.63 8.19 -2.72
N ARG A 111 -1.85 9.25 -2.45
CA ARG A 111 -2.25 10.63 -2.78
C ARG A 111 -2.43 10.87 -4.27
N ASN A 112 -1.80 10.04 -5.11
CA ASN A 112 -1.87 10.13 -6.57
C ASN A 112 -2.99 9.25 -7.16
N PHE A 113 -3.71 8.49 -6.33
CA PHE A 113 -4.73 7.56 -6.76
C PHE A 113 -6.11 8.24 -6.73
N THR A 114 -6.98 7.84 -7.65
CA THR A 114 -8.39 8.27 -7.63
C THR A 114 -9.14 7.63 -6.46
N SER A 115 -10.24 8.23 -6.00
CA SER A 115 -11.04 7.67 -4.91
C SER A 115 -11.53 6.24 -5.19
N ALA A 116 -11.91 5.95 -6.45
CA ALA A 116 -12.32 4.61 -6.86
C ALA A 116 -11.19 3.57 -6.77
N GLN A 117 -9.96 3.96 -7.12
CA GLN A 117 -8.79 3.09 -6.97
C GLN A 117 -8.48 2.82 -5.50
N VAL A 118 -8.56 3.84 -4.64
CA VAL A 118 -8.34 3.68 -3.19
C VAL A 118 -9.40 2.77 -2.57
N GLU A 119 -10.67 2.94 -2.93
CA GLU A 119 -11.76 2.08 -2.46
C GLU A 119 -11.55 0.63 -2.90
N ARG A 120 -11.13 0.43 -4.16
CA ARG A 120 -10.83 -0.92 -4.66
C ARG A 120 -9.64 -1.56 -3.95
N LEU A 121 -8.60 -0.78 -3.63
CA LEU A 121 -7.48 -1.25 -2.82
C LEU A 121 -7.91 -1.59 -1.38
N ASP A 122 -8.82 -0.83 -0.77
CA ASP A 122 -9.34 -1.09 0.58
C ASP A 122 -10.11 -2.42 0.66
N GLN A 123 -10.78 -2.81 -0.43
CA GLN A 123 -11.46 -4.10 -0.55
C GLN A 123 -10.48 -5.27 -0.70
N LEU A 124 -9.39 -5.06 -1.44
CA LEU A 124 -8.39 -6.10 -1.69
C LEU A 124 -7.45 -6.30 -0.50
N ILE A 125 -6.94 -5.20 0.05
CA ILE A 125 -5.90 -5.19 1.08
C ILE A 125 -6.19 -4.12 2.13
N PRO A 126 -7.08 -4.44 3.09
CA PRO A 126 -7.48 -3.49 4.12
C PRO A 126 -6.31 -3.06 5.02
N SER A 127 -5.28 -3.90 5.18
CA SER A 127 -4.14 -3.58 6.05
C SER A 127 -3.38 -2.33 5.57
N ILE A 128 -3.20 -2.20 4.24
CA ILE A 128 -2.46 -1.13 3.57
C ILE A 128 -3.21 0.20 3.71
N THR A 129 -4.54 0.17 3.59
CA THR A 129 -5.37 1.38 3.52
C THR A 129 -5.86 1.84 4.88
N ARG A 130 -6.03 0.96 5.87
CA ARG A 130 -6.48 1.32 7.23
C ARG A 130 -5.39 1.99 8.06
N GLU A 131 -4.13 1.68 7.78
CA GLU A 131 -2.96 2.35 8.39
C GLU A 131 -2.73 3.76 7.83
N VAL A 132 -3.50 4.17 6.81
CA VAL A 132 -3.53 5.53 6.29
C VAL A 132 -4.65 6.30 6.99
N PRO A 133 -4.37 7.40 7.72
CA PRO A 133 -5.41 8.26 8.21
C PRO A 133 -6.18 8.78 7.00
N ARG A 134 -7.41 8.30 6.83
CA ARG A 134 -8.32 8.77 5.79
C ARG A 134 -8.39 10.27 5.95
N ARG A 135 -7.98 11.03 4.93
CA ARG A 135 -8.29 12.47 4.91
C ARG A 135 -9.79 12.56 5.21
N PRO A 136 -10.23 13.35 6.21
CA PRO A 136 -11.64 13.63 6.32
C PRO A 136 -12.05 14.18 4.96
N GLN A 137 -12.93 13.45 4.25
CA GLN A 137 -13.65 14.02 3.11
C GLN A 137 -14.14 15.37 3.60
N ALA A 138 -13.80 16.43 2.87
CA ALA A 138 -14.22 17.77 3.22
C ALA A 138 -15.70 17.70 3.59
N LEU A 139 -15.98 17.92 4.88
CA LEU A 139 -17.32 18.18 5.35
C LEU A 139 -17.84 19.24 4.37
N THR A 140 -18.92 18.91 3.67
CA THR A 140 -19.80 19.90 3.05
C THR A 140 -19.82 21.13 3.97
N PRO A 141 -19.65 22.36 3.44
CA PRO A 141 -19.50 23.53 4.27
C PRO A 141 -20.71 23.59 5.21
N ALA A 142 -20.48 23.22 6.46
CA ALA A 142 -21.47 23.29 7.50
C ALA A 142 -21.83 24.77 7.59
N THR A 143 -23.07 25.07 7.18
CA THR A 143 -23.71 26.37 7.39
C THR A 143 -23.36 26.83 8.79
N LYS A 144 -22.45 27.82 8.88
CA LYS A 144 -22.04 28.41 10.15
C LYS A 144 -23.32 28.91 10.83
N PRO A 145 -23.69 28.43 12.02
CA PRO A 145 -24.72 29.12 12.79
C PRO A 145 -24.18 30.53 13.12
N PRO A 146 -25.04 31.56 13.10
CA PRO A 146 -24.61 32.93 13.35
C PRO A 146 -23.97 33.03 14.74
N ARG A 147 -22.77 33.62 14.79
CA ARG A 147 -22.06 33.92 16.03
C ARG A 147 -22.89 34.90 16.87
N VAL A 148 -23.55 34.41 17.91
CA VAL A 148 -24.14 35.26 18.94
C VAL A 148 -23.00 35.85 19.76
N HIS A 149 -22.75 37.16 19.60
CA HIS A 149 -21.82 37.93 20.41
C HIS A 149 -22.28 37.94 21.88
N LYS A 150 -21.70 37.09 22.73
CA LYS A 150 -21.80 37.27 24.19
C LYS A 150 -20.82 38.36 24.62
N LYS A 151 -21.38 39.49 25.04
CA LYS A 151 -20.70 40.69 25.55
C LYS A 151 -19.78 40.34 26.74
N LYS A 152 -18.56 40.89 26.73
CA LYS A 152 -17.59 40.84 27.82
C LYS A 152 -18.22 41.39 29.11
N ARG A 153 -18.30 40.58 30.15
CA ARG A 153 -18.59 41.04 31.52
C ARG A 153 -17.25 41.26 32.24
N TRP A 154 -16.97 42.55 32.39
CA TRP A 154 -16.20 43.21 33.45
C TRP A 154 -15.81 42.35 34.67
N TRP A 155 -14.52 42.29 35.00
CA TRP A 155 -14.09 42.04 36.38
C TRP A 155 -13.69 43.40 36.96
N LYS A 156 -14.40 43.83 38.00
CA LYS A 156 -14.06 44.99 38.81
C LYS A 156 -13.04 44.55 39.86
N PHE A 157 -11.90 45.22 39.91
CA PHE A 157 -11.01 45.26 41.07
C PHE A 157 -11.50 46.36 42.00
N TRP A 158 -11.89 46.01 43.23
CA TRP A 158 -11.84 46.81 44.46
C TRP A 158 -11.77 45.83 45.63
#